data_AF-M0A548-F1
#
_entry.id   AF-M0A548-F1
#
_cell.length_a   1.000
_cell.length_b   1.000
_cell.length_c   1.000
_cell.angle_alpha   90.00
_cell.angle_beta   90.00
_cell.angle_gamma   90.00
#
_symmetry.space_group_name_H-M   'P 1'
#
loop_
_entity.id
_entity.type
_entity.pdbx_description
1 polymer ?
#
loop_
_entity_poly.entity_id
_entity_poly.type
_entity_poly.pdbx_seq_one_letter_code
_entity_poly.pdbx_strand_id
1 'polypeptide(L)' 'MDRTDVFLALITFLLAALVYEVSGPNTPGIIAVPVLLLLYSIPIYLGAAFVSKLAAAGSPVADQTERANQTSNRDD' A
#
# COMPACT_ATOMS: atom_id res chain seq x y z
N MET A 1 -5.68 -5.40 -3.66
CA MET A 1 -6.46 -4.29 -3.11
C MET A 1 -7.24 -3.68 -4.25
N ASP A 2 -8.56 -3.76 -4.15
CA ASP A 2 -9.44 -3.18 -5.14
C ASP A 2 -9.52 -1.66 -4.95
N ARG A 3 -10.00 -0.94 -5.97
CA ARG A 3 -10.12 0.54 -5.91
C ARG A 3 -10.95 0.99 -4.69
N THR A 4 -11.97 0.21 -4.35
CA THR A 4 -12.85 0.46 -3.19
C THR A 4 -12.08 0.37 -1.87
N ASP A 5 -11.19 -0.61 -1.72
CA ASP A 5 -10.41 -0.77 -0.49
C ASP A 5 -9.46 0.41 -0.26
N VAL A 6 -8.80 0.86 -1.33
CA VAL A 6 -7.90 2.03 -1.28
C VAL A 6 -8.71 3.29 -0.94
N PHE A 7 -9.87 3.47 -1.58
CA PHE A 7 -10.73 4.61 -1.32
C PHE A 7 -11.24 4.62 0.12
N LEU A 8 -11.67 3.47 0.63
CA LEU A 8 -12.11 3.33 2.01
C LEU A 8 -10.96 3.59 2.99
N ALA A 9 -9.76 3.08 2.71
CA ALA A 9 -8.56 3.33 3.51
C ALA A 9 -8.25 4.83 3.60
N LEU A 10 -8.33 5.55 2.48
CA LEU A 10 -8.14 7.00 2.44
C LEU A 10 -9.20 7.75 3.26
N ILE A 11 -10.48 7.35 3.16
CA ILE A 11 -11.55 7.94 3.97
C ILE A 11 -11.30 7.69 5.47
N THR A 12 -10.99 6.46 5.88
CA THR A 12 -10.67 6.15 7.28
C THR A 12 -9.45 6.91 7.79
N PHE A 13 -8.43 7.08 6.96
CA PHE A 13 -7.26 7.89 7.31
C PHE A 13 -7.63 9.35 7.52
N LEU A 14 -8.42 9.93 6.60
CA LEU A 14 -8.84 11.32 6.70
C LEU A 14 -9.75 11.57 7.91
N LEU A 15 -10.65 10.62 8.21
CA LEU A 15 -11.47 10.64 9.42
C LEU A 15 -10.60 10.55 10.68
N ALA A 16 -9.61 9.65 10.72
CA ALA A 16 -8.70 9.55 11.86
C ALA A 16 -7.87 10.83 12.05
N ALA A 17 -7.40 11.44 10.96
CA ALA A 17 -6.70 12.73 10.98
C ALA A 17 -7.57 13.85 11.53
N LEU A 18 -8.83 13.92 11.10
CA LEU A 18 -9.80 14.88 11.63
C LEU A 18 -10.05 14.66 13.12
N VAL A 19 -10.24 13.41 13.56
CA VAL A 19 -10.42 13.09 14.97
C VAL A 19 -9.21 13.48 15.79
N TYR A 20 -7.99 13.26 15.27
CA TYR A 20 -6.75 13.66 15.93
C TYR A 20 -6.61 15.19 16.04
N GLU A 21 -6.92 15.94 14.99
CA GLU A 21 -6.81 17.41 14.98
C GLU A 21 -7.84 18.08 15.89
N VAL A 22 -9.07 17.57 15.91
CA VAL A 22 -10.16 18.09 16.77
C VAL A 22 -9.99 17.62 18.23
N SER A 23 -9.20 16.57 18.45
CA SER A 23 -8.87 16.08 19.79
C SER A 23 -7.97 17.07 20.52
N GLY A 24 -8.49 17.63 21.61
CA GLY A 24 -7.69 18.45 22.51
C GLY A 24 -6.70 17.61 23.35
N PRO A 25 -5.84 18.29 24.14
CA PRO A 25 -4.82 17.61 24.97
C PRO A 25 -5.41 16.69 26.06
N ASN A 26 -6.72 16.77 26.32
CA ASN A 26 -7.42 15.95 27.31
C ASN A 26 -8.15 14.74 26.71
N THR A 27 -7.95 14.43 25.42
CA THR A 27 -8.59 13.27 24.80
C THR A 27 -8.12 11.98 25.48
N PRO A 28 -9.05 11.15 26.01
CA PRO A 28 -8.69 9.90 26.67
C PRO A 28 -7.87 8.98 25.77
N GLY A 29 -6.84 8.34 26.34
CA GLY A 29 -5.96 7.42 25.62
C GLY A 29 -6.69 6.28 24.91
N ILE A 30 -7.84 5.84 25.44
CA ILE A 30 -8.67 4.80 24.81
C ILE A 30 -9.19 5.20 23.42
N ILE A 31 -9.31 6.51 23.15
CA ILE A 31 -9.72 7.05 21.84
C ILE A 31 -8.47 7.43 21.03
N ALA A 32 -7.50 8.07 21.67
CA ALA A 32 -6.29 8.55 20.98
C ALA A 32 -5.43 7.40 20.43
N VAL A 33 -5.30 6.28 21.16
CA VAL A 33 -4.46 5.14 20.76
C VAL A 33 -4.98 4.49 19.45
N PRO A 34 -6.27 4.13 19.32
CA PRO A 34 -6.81 3.64 18.04
C PRO A 34 -6.61 4.62 16.87
N VAL A 35 -6.82 5.92 17.12
CA VAL A 35 -6.69 6.97 16.10
C VAL A 35 -5.25 7.06 15.60
N LEU A 36 -4.28 7.08 16.51
CA LEU A 36 -2.85 7.08 16.17
C LEU A 36 -2.45 5.82 15.42
N LEU A 37 -2.98 4.67 15.82
CA LEU A 37 -2.72 3.39 15.15
C LEU A 37 -3.20 3.45 13.69
N LEU A 38 -4.39 3.99 13.43
CA LEU A 38 -4.89 4.21 12.07
C LEU A 38 -4.02 5.22 11.29
N LEU A 39 -3.62 6.31 11.92
CA LEU A 39 -2.79 7.36 11.30
C LEU A 39 -1.44 6.82 10.81
N TYR A 40 -0.82 5.91 11.57
CA TYR A 40 0.46 5.32 11.18
C TYR A 40 0.30 4.08 10.30
N SER A 41 -0.70 3.24 10.56
CA SER A 41 -0.82 1.95 9.85
C SER A 41 -1.30 2.12 8.42
N ILE A 42 -2.22 3.06 8.15
CA ILE A 42 -2.78 3.23 6.81
C ILE A 42 -1.72 3.71 5.79
N PRO A 43 -0.93 4.77 6.06
CA PRO A 43 0.12 5.19 5.13
C PRO A 43 1.18 4.12 4.89
N ILE A 44 1.58 3.38 5.94
CA ILE A 44 2.54 2.28 5.82
C ILE A 44 1.98 1.19 4.92
N TYR A 45 0.72 0.81 5.14
CA TYR A 45 0.05 -0.21 4.35
C TYR A 45 -0.07 0.19 2.87
N LEU A 46 -0.49 1.43 2.58
CA LEU A 46 -0.56 1.92 1.19
C LEU A 46 0.84 1.99 0.55
N GLY A 47 1.85 2.45 1.29
CA GLY A 47 3.23 2.49 0.82
C GLY A 47 3.76 1.11 0.46
N ALA A 48 3.57 0.12 1.33
CA ALA A 48 3.96 -1.27 1.07
C ALA A 48 3.22 -1.87 -0.13
N ALA A 49 1.92 -1.61 -0.25
CA ALA A 49 1.12 -2.06 -1.39
C ALA A 49 1.59 -1.43 -2.71
N PHE A 50 1.91 -0.14 -2.68
CA PHE A 50 2.43 0.59 -3.84
C PHE A 50 3.80 0.06 -4.29
N VAL A 51 4.73 -0.11 -3.35
CA VAL A 51 6.07 -0.67 -3.63
C VAL A 51 5.95 -2.09 -4.20
N SER A 52 5.07 -2.91 -3.63
CA SER A 52 4.84 -4.29 -4.11
C SER A 52 4.30 -4.32 -5.55
N LYS A 53 3.36 -3.42 -5.89
CA LYS A 53 2.86 -3.26 -7.26
C LYS A 53 3.93 -2.77 -8.22
N LEU A 54 4.75 -1.82 -7.79
CA LEU A 54 5.84 -1.28 -8.60
C LEU A 54 6.91 -2.34 -8.87
N ALA A 55 7.29 -3.12 -7.86
CA ALA A 55 8.22 -4.23 -8.00
C ALA A 55 7.69 -5.32 -8.94
N ALA A 56 6.40 -5.66 -8.85
CA ALA A 56 5.76 -6.61 -9.77
C ALA A 56 5.73 -6.09 -11.23
N ALA A 57 5.51 -4.79 -11.42
CA ALA A 57 5.53 -4.17 -12.75
C ALA A 57 6.95 -4.07 -13.36
N GLY A 58 7.99 -4.11 -12.53
CA GLY A 58 9.40 -4.11 -12.94
C GLY A 58 9.96 -5.48 -13.34
N SER A 59 9.16 -6.56 -13.28
CA SER A 59 9.59 -7.93 -13.61
C SER A 59 9.15 -8.48 -15.00
N PRO A 60 9.17 -7.74 -16.12
CA PRO A 60 9.01 -8.34 -17.44
C PRO A 60 10.33 -8.86 -18.06
N VAL A 61 11.49 -8.60 -17.44
CA VAL A 61 12.81 -8.93 -18.04
C VAL A 61 13.17 -10.42 -17.89
N ALA A 62 12.78 -11.08 -16.80
CA ALA A 62 13.13 -12.49 -16.57
C ALA A 62 12.38 -13.46 -17.50
N ASP A 63 11.11 -13.17 -17.83
CA ASP A 63 10.26 -14.03 -18.70
C ASP A 63 10.65 -13.91 -20.19
N GLN A 64 11.30 -12.81 -20.59
CA GLN A 64 11.76 -12.62 -21.97
C GLN A 64 13.09 -13.32 -22.24
N THR A 65 13.99 -13.40 -21.24
CA THR A 65 15.28 -14.08 -21.41
C THR A 65 15.11 -15.59 -21.61
N GLU A 66 14.16 -16.24 -20.92
CA GLU A 66 13.88 -17.66 -21.13
C GLU A 66 13.21 -17.95 -22.48
N ARG A 67 12.26 -17.11 -22.92
CA ARG A 67 11.64 -17.26 -24.26
C ARG A 67 12.64 -17.03 -25.41
N ALA A 68 13.53 -16.06 -25.28
CA ALA A 68 14.55 -15.80 -26.30
C ALA A 68 15.54 -16.98 -26.43
N ASN A 69 15.93 -17.57 -25.30
CA ASN A 69 16.89 -18.69 -25.29
C ASN A 69 16.29 -20.00 -25.83
N GLN A 70 14.98 -20.24 -25.62
CA GLN A 70 14.28 -21.40 -26.20
C GLN A 70 14.05 -21.30 -27.70
N THR A 71 13.94 -20.07 -28.23
CA THR A 71 13.77 -19.85 -29.68
C THR A 71 15.11 -20.00 -30.39
N SER A 72 16.20 -19.49 -29.81
CA SER A 72 17.56 -19.63 -30.35
C SER A 72 18.04 -21.08 -30.44
N ASN A 73 17.71 -21.94 -29.46
CA ASN A 73 18.12 -23.35 -29.45
C ASN A 73 17.31 -24.25 -30.39
N ARG A 74 16.29 -23.71 -31.07
CA ARG A 74 15.42 -24.47 -31.99
C ARG A 74 15.78 -24.27 -33.46
N ASP A 75 16.64 -23.29 -33.74
CA ASP A 75 17.06 -22.86 -35.07
C ASP A 75 18.52 -23.26 -35.41
N ASP A 76 19.19 -24.03 -34.53
CA ASP A 76 20.50 -24.68 -34.75
C ASP A 76 20.34 -26.20 -34.94
#